data_AF-A0A958JIN1-F1
#
_entry.id   AF-A0A958JIN1-F1
#
_cell.length_a   1.000
_cell.length_b   1.000
_cell.length_c   1.000
_cell.angle_alpha   90.00
_cell.angle_beta   90.00
_cell.angle_gamma   90.00
#
_symmetry.space_group_name_H-M   'P 1'
#
loop_
_entity.id
_entity.type
_entity.pdbx_description
1 polymer ?
#
loop_
_entity_poly.entity_id
_entity_poly.type
_entity_poly.pdbx_seq_one_letter_code
_entity_poly.pdbx_strand_id
1 'polypeptide(L)'
;MSEATPQERSEQVADAGRHTALYGLLDALDADVKRREVRVIRTGVFVHEDAVAAALSAYQQWLNTISGGTSSTKSVEKLRRRLFNTETPQLFYLLDGNRCLPGYLMPSGDEPLSRDRLRALWSEAPLLDTREYLHPRDPILERLNGVYPSAKGGEGFGVDIEIESGRIRVNEPVLRSFAKALRGSALAKEFPDAVQALRASIGPLQRALAQAKRIPPKQRLLVPQAYVKGSFVFSRFGTLVLVADATGQSLLGCYEPGSGGLRQFVDDEVEQLGKRRVEIVELTPSDRRFLGTLRLKGKQYRLHRKAFLEVVREAGRSPSLRRKLPNRYTVRDCLLELANLLKGADWVYLKDVGETTAKAGKNRKPSQKRRLQFGPWLFETGENFSIVGCRERKKSGDASKRENRRKLRG
;
A
#
# COMPACT_ATOMS: atom_id res chain seq x y z
N MET A 1 13.11 45.52 2.05
CA MET A 1 11.72 45.06 1.99
C MET A 1 11.62 44.15 0.77
N SER A 2 11.50 42.84 0.97
CA SER A 2 11.43 41.90 -0.15
C SER A 2 10.03 41.94 -0.76
N GLU A 3 9.93 42.26 -2.04
CA GLU A 3 8.67 42.20 -2.77
C GLU A 3 8.28 40.74 -2.99
N ALA A 4 7.06 40.38 -2.56
CA ALA A 4 6.50 39.06 -2.78
C ALA A 4 6.43 38.74 -4.28
N THR A 5 6.85 37.52 -4.62
CA THR A 5 6.90 37.00 -5.99
C THR A 5 5.50 36.90 -6.61
N PRO A 6 5.38 36.91 -7.95
CA PRO A 6 4.08 36.78 -8.64
C PRO A 6 3.29 35.51 -8.25
N GLN A 7 3.98 34.45 -7.84
CA GLN A 7 3.40 33.20 -7.36
C GLN A 7 2.74 33.38 -5.99
N GLU A 8 3.43 34.05 -5.05
CA GLU A 8 2.91 34.41 -3.72
C GLU A 8 1.74 35.39 -3.80
N ARG A 9 1.76 36.33 -4.76
CA ARG A 9 0.62 37.23 -5.02
C ARG A 9 -0.59 36.47 -5.59
N SER A 10 -0.39 35.41 -6.37
CA SER A 10 -1.48 34.57 -6.88
C SER A 10 -2.12 33.70 -5.80
N GLU A 11 -1.34 33.29 -4.79
CA GLU A 11 -1.81 32.52 -3.64
C GLU A 11 -2.56 33.41 -2.62
N GLN A 12 -2.06 34.62 -2.35
CA GLN A 12 -2.75 35.57 -1.46
C GLN A 12 -4.11 36.05 -2.02
N VAL A 13 -4.23 36.25 -3.34
CA VAL A 13 -5.52 36.56 -3.99
C VAL A 13 -6.45 35.34 -4.00
N ALA A 14 -5.89 34.12 -3.98
CA ALA A 14 -6.69 32.90 -3.89
C ALA A 14 -7.32 32.70 -2.49
N ASP A 15 -6.62 33.11 -1.41
CA ASP A 15 -7.11 32.93 -0.03
C ASP A 15 -8.20 33.92 0.38
N ALA A 16 -8.09 35.21 0.03
CA ALA A 16 -9.18 36.19 0.25
C ALA A 16 -10.46 35.81 -0.54
N GLY A 17 -10.28 35.17 -1.71
CA GLY A 17 -11.36 34.62 -2.50
C GLY A 17 -12.03 33.39 -1.89
N ARG A 18 -11.30 32.59 -1.08
CA ARG A 18 -11.84 31.37 -0.45
C ARG A 18 -12.81 31.67 0.67
N HIS A 19 -12.47 32.62 1.54
CA HIS A 19 -13.37 33.01 2.65
C HIS A 19 -14.72 33.51 2.12
N THR A 20 -14.66 34.37 1.10
CA THR A 20 -15.85 34.85 0.37
C THR A 20 -16.60 33.71 -0.32
N ALA A 21 -15.88 32.77 -0.95
CA ALA A 21 -16.45 31.59 -1.59
C ALA A 21 -17.19 30.68 -0.61
N LEU A 22 -16.67 30.48 0.61
CA LEU A 22 -17.30 29.64 1.62
C LEU A 22 -18.61 30.26 2.12
N TYR A 23 -18.66 31.58 2.36
CA TYR A 23 -19.93 32.23 2.67
C TYR A 23 -20.91 32.19 1.50
N GLY A 24 -20.44 32.48 0.28
CA GLY A 24 -21.27 32.39 -0.92
C GLY A 24 -21.87 31.01 -1.15
N LEU A 25 -21.08 29.96 -0.92
CA LEU A 25 -21.55 28.57 -0.92
C LEU A 25 -22.62 28.34 0.14
N LEU A 26 -22.33 28.73 1.39
CA LEU A 26 -23.25 28.52 2.50
C LEU A 26 -24.58 29.23 2.26
N ASP A 27 -24.56 30.41 1.65
CA ASP A 27 -25.76 31.19 1.34
C ASP A 27 -26.54 30.62 0.14
N ALA A 28 -25.86 29.95 -0.79
CA ALA A 28 -26.48 29.28 -1.94
C ALA A 28 -27.01 27.87 -1.65
N LEU A 29 -26.60 27.25 -0.53
CA LEU A 29 -27.08 25.92 -0.13
C LEU A 29 -28.52 25.98 0.41
N ASP A 30 -29.32 24.98 0.04
CA ASP A 30 -30.64 24.76 0.60
C ASP A 30 -30.61 24.70 2.14
N ALA A 31 -31.59 25.31 2.79
CA ALA A 31 -31.60 25.48 4.24
C ALA A 31 -31.66 24.14 5.00
N ASP A 32 -32.37 23.14 4.47
CA ASP A 32 -32.49 21.83 5.11
C ASP A 32 -31.20 21.02 4.92
N VAL A 33 -30.62 21.05 3.73
CA VAL A 33 -29.29 20.45 3.47
C VAL A 33 -28.24 21.09 4.37
N LYS A 34 -28.19 22.43 4.44
CA LYS A 34 -27.23 23.17 5.26
C LYS A 34 -27.35 22.79 6.74
N ARG A 35 -28.56 22.70 7.28
CA ARG A 35 -28.80 22.33 8.69
C ARG A 35 -28.44 20.88 8.99
N ARG A 36 -28.72 19.94 8.09
CA ARG A 36 -28.52 18.50 8.34
C ARG A 36 -27.10 18.05 8.07
N GLU A 37 -26.50 18.56 6.99
CA GLU A 37 -25.33 17.96 6.35
C GLU A 37 -24.07 18.84 6.40
N VAL A 38 -24.18 20.09 6.87
CA VAL A 38 -23.05 21.03 6.92
C VAL A 38 -22.76 21.47 8.35
N ARG A 39 -21.47 21.52 8.70
CA ARG A 39 -20.99 22.06 9.96
C ARG A 39 -19.83 22.99 9.72
N VAL A 40 -19.72 24.01 10.55
CA VAL A 40 -18.60 24.95 10.55
C VAL A 40 -17.76 24.62 11.78
N ILE A 41 -16.48 24.35 11.55
CA ILE A 41 -15.51 24.08 12.60
C ILE A 41 -14.38 25.10 12.50
N ARG A 42 -13.49 25.12 13.49
CA ARG A 42 -12.39 26.10 13.55
C ARG A 42 -11.53 26.14 12.28
N THR A 43 -11.32 24.99 11.63
CA THR A 43 -10.43 24.84 10.48
C THR A 43 -11.13 24.99 9.12
N GLY A 44 -12.46 25.17 9.10
CA GLY A 44 -13.20 25.30 7.85
C GLY A 44 -14.65 24.81 7.91
N VAL A 45 -15.20 24.49 6.74
CA VAL A 45 -16.57 23.98 6.59
C VAL A 45 -16.53 22.49 6.29
N PHE A 46 -17.12 21.70 7.17
CA PHE A 46 -17.34 20.27 6.98
C PHE A 46 -18.64 20.05 6.21
N VAL A 47 -18.58 19.22 5.16
CA VAL A 47 -19.72 18.83 4.34
C VAL A 47 -19.82 17.31 4.34
N HIS A 48 -20.96 16.80 4.81
CA HIS A 48 -21.25 15.37 4.77
C HIS A 48 -21.23 14.82 3.34
N GLU A 49 -20.83 13.56 3.18
CA GLU A 49 -20.58 12.94 1.87
C GLU A 49 -21.78 13.02 0.92
N ASP A 50 -22.99 12.86 1.45
CA ASP A 50 -24.24 12.89 0.69
C ASP A 50 -24.59 14.32 0.19
N ALA A 51 -24.04 15.37 0.81
CA ALA A 51 -24.26 16.77 0.43
C ALA A 51 -23.18 17.35 -0.50
N VAL A 52 -22.13 16.60 -0.84
CA VAL A 52 -21.02 17.10 -1.68
C VAL A 52 -21.50 17.53 -3.07
N ALA A 53 -22.40 16.77 -3.68
CA ALA A 53 -22.93 17.12 -5.00
C ALA A 53 -23.71 18.43 -4.97
N ALA A 54 -24.55 18.63 -3.93
CA ALA A 54 -25.27 19.87 -3.71
C ALA A 54 -24.31 21.04 -3.45
N ALA A 55 -23.26 20.84 -2.66
CA ALA A 55 -22.24 21.85 -2.40
C ALA A 55 -21.47 22.25 -3.66
N LEU A 56 -21.08 21.30 -4.51
CA LEU A 56 -20.41 21.60 -5.77
C LEU A 56 -21.32 22.35 -6.75
N SER A 57 -22.60 21.99 -6.79
CA SER A 57 -23.61 22.68 -7.60
C SER A 57 -23.81 24.13 -7.13
N ALA A 58 -24.01 24.34 -5.83
CA ALA A 58 -24.14 25.66 -5.22
C ALA A 58 -22.87 26.52 -5.45
N TYR A 59 -21.68 25.91 -5.33
CA TYR A 59 -20.43 26.59 -5.62
C TYR A 59 -20.31 27.03 -7.09
N GLN A 60 -20.70 26.17 -8.04
CA GLN A 60 -20.69 26.51 -9.46
C GLN A 60 -21.70 27.62 -9.79
N GLN A 61 -22.89 27.60 -9.16
CA GLN A 61 -23.89 28.66 -9.30
C GLN A 61 -23.35 29.99 -8.79
N TRP A 62 -22.77 30.00 -7.58
CA TRP A 62 -22.13 31.20 -7.03
C TRP A 62 -21.02 31.75 -7.94
N LEU A 63 -20.16 30.87 -8.48
CA LEU A 63 -19.12 31.26 -9.45
C LEU A 63 -19.69 31.92 -10.70
N ASN A 64 -20.83 31.43 -11.21
CA ASN A 64 -21.50 32.00 -12.38
C ASN A 64 -22.07 33.40 -12.06
N THR A 65 -22.62 33.61 -10.86
CA THR A 65 -23.14 34.90 -10.41
C THR A 65 -22.03 35.95 -10.32
N ILE A 66 -20.89 35.62 -9.72
CA ILE A 66 -19.77 36.58 -9.60
C ILE A 66 -19.04 36.83 -10.91
N SER A 67 -19.13 35.90 -11.88
CA SER A 67 -18.48 36.02 -13.21
C SER A 67 -19.37 36.70 -14.25
N GLY A 68 -20.47 37.34 -13.84
CA GLY A 68 -21.38 38.08 -14.71
C GLY A 68 -22.12 37.20 -15.73
N GLY A 69 -22.37 35.92 -15.42
CA GLY A 69 -23.08 35.01 -16.31
C GLY A 69 -22.22 34.37 -17.42
N THR A 70 -20.91 34.64 -17.46
CA THR A 70 -20.00 33.92 -18.35
C THR A 70 -19.92 32.46 -17.89
N SER A 71 -20.67 31.56 -18.55
CA SER A 71 -20.75 30.13 -18.24
C SER A 71 -19.39 29.45 -18.38
N SER A 72 -18.54 29.54 -17.38
CA SER A 72 -17.40 28.65 -17.24
C SER A 72 -17.91 27.34 -16.62
N THR A 73 -18.33 26.39 -17.45
CA THR A 73 -18.56 25.01 -17.03
C THR A 73 -17.19 24.41 -16.68
N LYS A 74 -16.75 24.66 -15.45
CA LYS A 74 -15.55 24.03 -14.93
C LYS A 74 -15.89 22.55 -14.73
N SER A 75 -14.94 21.68 -15.04
CA SER A 75 -15.10 20.26 -14.75
C SER A 75 -15.26 20.07 -13.23
N VAL A 76 -15.95 18.99 -12.85
CA VAL A 76 -16.18 18.66 -11.43
C VAL A 76 -14.87 18.55 -10.67
N GLU A 77 -13.82 18.03 -11.30
CA GLU A 77 -12.47 17.93 -10.73
C GLU A 77 -11.87 19.30 -10.41
N LYS A 78 -12.04 20.28 -11.32
CA LYS A 78 -11.56 21.66 -11.10
C LYS A 78 -12.31 22.35 -9.96
N LEU A 79 -13.62 22.09 -9.84
CA LEU A 79 -14.42 22.61 -8.72
C LEU A 79 -13.99 21.98 -7.40
N ARG A 80 -13.85 20.65 -7.35
CA ARG A 80 -13.36 19.93 -6.18
C ARG A 80 -11.99 20.43 -5.74
N ARG A 81 -11.05 20.57 -6.67
CA ARG A 81 -9.70 21.09 -6.38
C ARG A 81 -9.73 22.49 -5.78
N ARG A 82 -10.61 23.37 -6.26
CA ARG A 82 -10.75 24.73 -5.72
C ARG A 82 -11.39 24.74 -4.34
N LEU A 83 -12.39 23.89 -4.13
CA LEU A 83 -13.20 23.90 -2.91
C LEU A 83 -12.54 23.14 -1.74
N PHE A 84 -11.82 22.05 -2.03
CA PHE A 84 -11.18 21.19 -1.03
C PHE A 84 -9.64 21.23 -1.07
N ASN A 85 -9.04 22.11 -1.88
CA ASN A 85 -7.59 22.20 -2.14
C ASN A 85 -6.95 20.93 -2.76
N THR A 86 -7.74 19.95 -3.17
CA THR A 86 -7.26 18.73 -3.82
C THR A 86 -8.37 18.11 -4.68
N GLU A 87 -7.98 17.38 -5.72
CA GLU A 87 -8.89 16.61 -6.56
C GLU A 87 -9.43 15.37 -5.82
N THR A 88 -8.66 14.88 -4.84
CA THR A 88 -8.98 13.72 -4.00
C THR A 88 -9.08 14.15 -2.53
N PRO A 89 -10.19 14.80 -2.14
CA PRO A 89 -10.36 15.29 -0.77
C PRO A 89 -10.36 14.13 0.21
N GLN A 90 -9.73 14.38 1.36
CA GLN A 90 -9.68 13.40 2.43
C GLN A 90 -11.02 13.35 3.16
N LEU A 91 -11.48 12.13 3.41
CA LEU A 91 -12.72 11.87 4.12
C LEU A 91 -12.43 11.78 5.63
N PHE A 92 -13.25 12.46 6.42
CA PHE A 92 -13.20 12.54 7.88
C PHE A 92 -14.54 12.13 8.49
N TYR A 93 -14.53 11.69 9.75
CA TYR A 93 -15.71 11.68 10.59
C TYR A 93 -15.77 12.96 11.40
N LEU A 94 -16.95 13.58 11.46
CA LEU A 94 -17.30 14.59 12.45
C LEU A 94 -18.24 13.96 13.49
N LEU A 95 -17.84 13.97 14.76
CA LEU A 95 -18.61 13.37 15.86
C LEU A 95 -19.53 14.39 16.52
N ASP A 96 -20.68 14.64 15.89
CA ASP A 96 -21.66 15.63 16.36
C ASP A 96 -22.71 14.98 17.28
N GLY A 97 -22.44 15.02 18.59
CA GLY A 97 -23.28 14.39 19.61
C GLY A 97 -23.35 12.88 19.44
N ASN A 98 -24.55 12.35 19.12
CA ASN A 98 -24.73 10.91 18.89
C ASN A 98 -24.48 10.47 17.45
N ARG A 99 -24.28 11.41 16.52
CA ARG A 99 -24.13 11.14 15.09
C ARG A 99 -22.66 11.04 14.71
N CYS A 100 -22.35 10.11 13.83
CA CYS A 100 -21.06 10.02 13.15
C CYS A 100 -21.28 10.42 11.70
N LEU A 101 -20.83 11.62 11.34
CA LEU A 101 -21.03 12.18 10.00
C LEU A 101 -19.75 11.96 9.18
N PRO A 102 -19.71 11.06 8.20
CA PRO A 102 -18.62 10.98 7.22
C PRO A 102 -18.71 12.11 6.20
N GLY A 103 -17.60 12.79 5.90
CA GLY A 103 -17.61 13.92 4.99
C GLY A 103 -16.24 14.54 4.75
N TYR A 104 -16.24 15.68 4.08
CA TYR A 104 -15.02 16.34 3.60
C TYR A 104 -14.88 17.72 4.23
N LEU A 105 -13.65 18.13 4.48
CA LEU A 105 -13.33 19.46 5.02
C LEU A 105 -12.94 20.41 3.89
N MET A 106 -13.67 21.52 3.78
CA MET A 106 -13.32 22.68 2.96
C MET A 106 -12.52 23.64 3.86
N PRO A 107 -11.20 23.78 3.67
CA PRO A 107 -10.38 24.61 4.55
C PRO A 107 -10.72 26.10 4.39
N SER A 108 -10.77 26.84 5.50
CA SER A 108 -11.04 28.29 5.47
C SER A 108 -9.85 29.16 5.03
N GLY A 109 -8.66 28.57 4.91
CA GLY A 109 -7.41 29.31 4.71
C GLY A 109 -6.89 29.89 6.02
N ASP A 110 -6.12 30.97 5.93
CA ASP A 110 -5.49 31.62 7.09
C ASP A 110 -6.48 32.41 7.96
N GLU A 111 -7.60 32.84 7.39
CA GLU A 111 -8.66 33.55 8.11
C GLU A 111 -9.77 32.59 8.58
N PRO A 112 -10.04 32.49 9.90
CA PRO A 112 -11.13 31.66 10.40
C PRO A 112 -12.50 32.25 10.01
N LEU A 113 -13.50 31.37 9.89
CA LEU A 113 -14.88 31.78 9.69
C LEU A 113 -15.46 32.39 10.98
N SER A 114 -16.35 33.37 10.84
CA SER A 114 -16.98 34.06 11.97
C SER A 114 -17.95 33.13 12.69
N ARG A 115 -17.65 32.83 13.96
CA ARG A 115 -18.52 32.03 14.84
C ARG A 115 -19.88 32.67 15.03
N ASP A 116 -19.94 34.00 15.17
CA ASP A 116 -21.20 34.71 15.42
C ASP A 116 -22.13 34.65 14.21
N ARG A 117 -21.59 34.84 13.00
CA ARG A 117 -22.37 34.73 11.75
C ARG A 117 -22.87 33.31 11.50
N LEU A 118 -22.13 32.29 11.94
CA LEU A 118 -22.39 30.88 11.62
C LEU A 118 -22.79 30.05 12.85
N ARG A 119 -23.28 30.70 13.91
CA ARG A 119 -23.54 30.06 15.22
C ARG A 119 -24.42 28.81 15.13
N ALA A 120 -25.43 28.81 14.27
CA ALA A 120 -26.35 27.68 14.09
C ALA A 120 -25.71 26.44 13.43
N LEU A 121 -24.56 26.60 12.77
CA LEU A 121 -23.82 25.54 12.10
C LEU A 121 -22.50 25.21 12.79
N TRP A 122 -22.13 26.01 13.80
CA TRP A 122 -20.88 25.86 14.50
C TRP A 122 -20.85 24.56 15.29
N SER A 123 -19.78 23.80 15.13
CA SER A 123 -19.53 22.58 15.86
C SER A 123 -18.12 22.59 16.46
N GLU A 124 -18.02 22.14 17.71
CA GLU A 124 -16.74 21.88 18.39
C GLU A 124 -16.39 20.39 18.35
N ALA A 125 -17.15 19.60 17.57
CA ALA A 125 -16.93 18.17 17.41
C ALA A 125 -15.53 17.85 16.86
N PRO A 126 -14.89 16.79 17.34
CA PRO A 126 -13.60 16.36 16.81
C PRO A 126 -13.76 15.83 15.39
N LEU A 127 -12.75 16.10 14.57
CA LEU A 127 -12.55 15.45 13.27
C LEU A 127 -11.62 14.25 13.43
N LEU A 128 -12.07 13.09 12.97
CA LEU A 128 -11.27 11.86 12.94
C LEU A 128 -11.01 11.42 11.50
N ASP A 129 -9.78 10.99 11.21
CA ASP A 129 -9.40 10.55 9.88
C ASP A 129 -9.94 9.15 9.56
N THR A 130 -10.73 9.00 8.48
CA THR A 130 -11.27 7.71 8.05
C THR A 130 -10.22 6.75 7.48
N ARG A 131 -9.02 7.24 7.14
CA ARG A 131 -7.85 6.42 6.77
C ARG A 131 -7.27 5.64 7.92
N GLU A 132 -7.45 6.18 9.11
CA GLU A 132 -6.87 5.64 10.32
C GLU A 132 -7.93 4.97 11.15
N TYR A 133 -9.13 5.51 11.19
CA TYR A 133 -10.14 5.04 12.12
C TYR A 133 -11.40 4.55 11.40
N LEU A 134 -12.07 3.56 11.99
CA LEU A 134 -13.42 3.16 11.62
C LEU A 134 -14.32 3.37 12.84
N HIS A 135 -15.28 4.30 12.73
CA HIS A 135 -16.15 4.61 13.86
C HIS A 135 -17.27 3.55 13.98
N PRO A 136 -17.64 3.10 15.20
CA PRO A 136 -18.69 2.09 15.42
C PRO A 136 -20.08 2.48 14.92
N ARG A 137 -20.33 3.78 14.81
CA ARG A 137 -21.60 4.35 14.33
C ARG A 137 -21.53 4.82 12.87
N ASP A 138 -20.53 4.36 12.11
CA ASP A 138 -20.43 4.72 10.70
C ASP A 138 -21.67 4.18 9.94
N PRO A 139 -22.42 5.04 9.23
CA PRO A 139 -23.59 4.64 8.45
C PRO A 139 -23.31 3.55 7.41
N ILE A 140 -22.05 3.37 6.97
CA ILE A 140 -21.71 2.31 6.01
C ILE A 140 -21.98 0.91 6.57
N LEU A 141 -21.89 0.74 7.90
CA LEU A 141 -22.06 -0.56 8.55
C LEU A 141 -23.51 -1.03 8.46
N GLU A 142 -24.48 -0.09 8.46
CA GLU A 142 -25.90 -0.40 8.28
C GLU A 142 -26.24 -0.73 6.82
N ARG A 143 -25.45 -0.21 5.87
CA ARG A 143 -25.66 -0.41 4.42
C ARG A 143 -25.07 -1.73 3.91
N LEU A 144 -24.12 -2.32 4.64
CA LEU A 144 -23.42 -3.55 4.23
C LEU A 144 -24.11 -4.80 4.79
N ASN A 145 -24.73 -5.59 3.89
CA ASN A 145 -25.33 -6.87 4.25
C ASN A 145 -24.29 -7.84 4.82
N GLY A 146 -24.60 -8.46 5.96
CA GLY A 146 -23.72 -9.43 6.60
C GLY A 146 -22.49 -8.81 7.28
N VAL A 147 -22.49 -7.50 7.58
CA VAL A 147 -21.45 -6.86 8.39
C VAL A 147 -22.09 -6.35 9.68
N TYR A 148 -21.51 -6.71 10.81
CA TYR A 148 -22.05 -6.36 12.12
C TYR A 148 -20.97 -5.70 12.99
N PRO A 149 -21.28 -4.61 13.72
CA PRO A 149 -20.40 -4.09 14.76
C PRO A 149 -20.09 -5.18 15.80
N SER A 150 -18.81 -5.40 16.10
CA SER A 150 -18.39 -6.41 17.07
C SER A 150 -18.29 -5.80 18.46
N ALA A 151 -19.10 -6.30 19.41
CA ALA A 151 -19.17 -5.79 20.79
C ALA A 151 -18.23 -6.51 21.78
N LYS A 152 -17.47 -7.53 21.33
CA LYS A 152 -16.57 -8.28 22.24
C LYS A 152 -15.28 -7.49 22.47
N GLY A 153 -15.28 -6.77 23.61
CA GLY A 153 -14.24 -5.84 24.05
C GLY A 153 -12.88 -6.47 24.37
N GLY A 154 -11.85 -5.62 24.23
CA GLY A 154 -10.46 -5.86 24.60
C GLY A 154 -9.48 -5.02 23.77
N GLU A 155 -9.68 -4.95 22.44
CA GLU A 155 -8.67 -4.45 21.48
C GLU A 155 -9.19 -3.34 20.53
N GLY A 156 -10.18 -2.57 20.96
CA GLY A 156 -10.78 -1.50 20.14
C GLY A 156 -11.94 -1.99 19.26
N PHE A 157 -12.39 -1.13 18.35
CA PHE A 157 -13.54 -1.41 17.48
C PHE A 157 -13.21 -2.47 16.42
N GLY A 158 -14.16 -3.35 16.15
CA GLY A 158 -14.07 -4.35 15.09
C GLY A 158 -15.44 -4.64 14.48
N VAL A 159 -15.44 -5.38 13.38
CA VAL A 159 -16.63 -5.85 12.68
C VAL A 159 -16.59 -7.36 12.56
N ASP A 160 -17.74 -8.00 12.73
CA ASP A 160 -17.94 -9.40 12.40
C ASP A 160 -18.54 -9.46 10.99
N ILE A 161 -17.84 -10.12 10.06
CA ILE A 161 -18.23 -10.25 8.65
C ILE A 161 -18.76 -11.66 8.43
N GLU A 162 -20.01 -11.76 7.98
CA GLU A 162 -20.67 -12.99 7.61
C GLU A 162 -20.28 -13.41 6.19
N ILE A 163 -19.87 -14.66 6.09
CA ILE A 163 -19.59 -15.38 4.84
C ILE A 163 -20.25 -16.76 4.90
N GLU A 164 -20.30 -17.49 3.79
CA GLU A 164 -20.95 -18.82 3.72
C GLU A 164 -20.45 -19.80 4.78
N SER A 165 -19.15 -19.73 5.12
CA SER A 165 -18.53 -20.62 6.11
C SER A 165 -18.73 -20.19 7.57
N GLY A 166 -19.43 -19.08 7.82
CA GLY A 166 -19.68 -18.54 9.16
C GLY A 166 -19.28 -17.07 9.30
N ARG A 167 -19.07 -16.61 10.54
CA ARG A 167 -18.68 -15.23 10.85
C ARG A 167 -17.20 -15.13 11.15
N ILE A 168 -16.53 -14.17 10.51
CA ILE A 168 -15.13 -13.85 10.74
C ILE A 168 -15.02 -12.48 11.38
N ARG A 169 -14.34 -12.42 12.52
CA ARG A 169 -14.01 -11.17 13.20
C ARG A 169 -12.85 -10.45 12.52
N VAL A 170 -12.99 -9.15 12.39
CA VAL A 170 -11.97 -8.25 11.82
C VAL A 170 -11.87 -7.01 12.70
N ASN A 171 -10.69 -6.77 13.28
CA ASN A 171 -10.42 -5.54 14.04
C ASN A 171 -9.78 -4.46 13.15
N GLU A 172 -9.66 -3.24 13.69
CA GLU A 172 -9.08 -2.10 12.97
C GLU A 172 -7.63 -2.36 12.45
N PRO A 173 -6.68 -2.93 13.23
CA PRO A 173 -5.35 -3.26 12.70
C PRO A 173 -5.38 -4.15 11.45
N VAL A 174 -6.32 -5.10 11.40
CA VAL A 174 -6.47 -5.99 10.25
C VAL A 174 -7.03 -5.25 9.04
N LEU A 175 -8.03 -4.37 9.22
CA LEU A 175 -8.53 -3.50 8.15
C LEU A 175 -7.41 -2.62 7.58
N ARG A 176 -6.56 -2.03 8.44
CA ARG A 176 -5.38 -1.27 8.01
C ARG A 176 -4.40 -2.13 7.21
N SER A 177 -4.13 -3.35 7.66
CA SER A 177 -3.26 -4.28 6.94
C SER A 177 -3.82 -4.64 5.56
N PHE A 178 -5.14 -4.82 5.46
CA PHE A 178 -5.83 -5.10 4.21
C PHE A 178 -5.80 -3.90 3.25
N ALA A 179 -6.13 -2.70 3.72
CA ALA A 179 -6.06 -1.47 2.93
C ALA A 179 -4.63 -1.23 2.39
N LYS A 180 -3.60 -1.52 3.20
CA LYS A 180 -2.20 -1.47 2.77
C LYS A 180 -1.89 -2.52 1.69
N ALA A 181 -2.33 -3.75 1.89
CA ALA A 181 -2.12 -4.86 0.94
C ALA A 181 -2.85 -4.62 -0.39
N LEU A 182 -4.03 -3.99 -0.37
CA LEU A 182 -4.83 -3.69 -1.55
C LEU A 182 -4.06 -2.86 -2.59
N ARG A 183 -3.20 -1.93 -2.16
CA ARG A 183 -2.42 -1.03 -3.04
C ARG A 183 -1.64 -1.76 -4.13
N GLY A 184 -1.18 -2.98 -3.86
CA GLY A 184 -0.43 -3.80 -4.81
C GLY A 184 -1.27 -4.80 -5.60
N SER A 185 -2.59 -4.84 -5.36
CA SER A 185 -3.50 -5.85 -5.88
C SER A 185 -4.35 -5.33 -7.04
N ALA A 186 -4.94 -6.24 -7.82
CA ALA A 186 -5.92 -5.87 -8.85
C ALA A 186 -7.19 -5.23 -8.26
N LEU A 187 -7.53 -5.56 -7.00
CA LEU A 187 -8.70 -4.99 -6.32
C LEU A 187 -8.60 -3.48 -6.12
N ALA A 188 -7.40 -2.89 -6.01
CA ALA A 188 -7.27 -1.44 -5.91
C ALA A 188 -7.77 -0.69 -7.15
N LYS A 189 -7.82 -1.33 -8.32
CA LYS A 189 -8.41 -0.73 -9.52
C LYS A 189 -9.94 -0.78 -9.51
N GLU A 190 -10.50 -1.84 -8.95
CA GLU A 190 -11.95 -2.04 -8.83
C GLU A 190 -12.53 -1.23 -7.66
N PHE A 191 -11.76 -1.07 -6.59
CA PHE A 191 -12.13 -0.37 -5.36
C PHE A 191 -11.06 0.67 -4.98
N PRO A 192 -10.95 1.78 -5.73
CA PRO A 192 -9.94 2.81 -5.47
C PRO A 192 -10.11 3.46 -4.09
N ASP A 193 -11.35 3.62 -3.63
CA ASP A 193 -11.65 4.26 -2.35
C ASP A 193 -11.22 3.42 -1.14
N ALA A 194 -11.15 2.08 -1.29
CA ALA A 194 -10.67 1.18 -0.25
C ALA A 194 -9.20 1.40 0.10
N VAL A 195 -8.41 1.98 -0.81
CA VAL A 195 -7.03 2.39 -0.53
C VAL A 195 -6.97 3.69 0.26
N GLN A 196 -8.03 4.52 0.16
CA GLN A 196 -8.08 5.87 0.69
C GLN A 196 -8.84 6.02 2.01
N ALA A 197 -9.67 5.04 2.39
CA ALA A 197 -10.42 5.05 3.65
C ALA A 197 -10.65 3.61 4.15
N LEU A 198 -10.55 3.40 5.46
CA LEU A 198 -10.77 2.07 6.05
C LEU A 198 -12.22 1.62 5.91
N ARG A 199 -13.18 2.55 6.03
CA ARG A 199 -14.60 2.23 5.84
C ARG A 199 -14.89 1.62 4.47
N ALA A 200 -14.25 2.15 3.43
CA ALA A 200 -14.39 1.65 2.06
C ALA A 200 -13.70 0.29 1.85
N SER A 201 -12.85 -0.15 2.79
CA SER A 201 -12.18 -1.46 2.71
C SER A 201 -13.06 -2.64 3.13
N ILE A 202 -14.16 -2.40 3.86
CA ILE A 202 -14.98 -3.47 4.44
C ILE A 202 -15.64 -4.32 3.36
N GLY A 203 -16.29 -3.70 2.37
CA GLY A 203 -16.94 -4.40 1.26
C GLY A 203 -15.97 -5.26 0.44
N PRO A 204 -14.84 -4.71 -0.03
CA PRO A 204 -13.82 -5.49 -0.73
C PRO A 204 -13.23 -6.62 0.14
N LEU A 205 -13.08 -6.40 1.45
CA LEU A 205 -12.63 -7.45 2.37
C LEU A 205 -13.66 -8.58 2.48
N GLN A 206 -14.95 -8.26 2.63
CA GLN A 206 -16.03 -9.24 2.65
C GLN A 206 -16.02 -10.09 1.38
N ARG A 207 -15.89 -9.47 0.21
CA ARG A 207 -15.74 -10.19 -1.06
C ARG A 207 -14.51 -11.08 -1.10
N ALA A 208 -13.36 -10.56 -0.65
CA ALA A 208 -12.12 -11.32 -0.61
C ALA A 208 -12.25 -12.54 0.31
N LEU A 209 -12.88 -12.39 1.49
CA LEU A 209 -13.12 -13.48 2.43
C LEU A 209 -14.05 -14.54 1.84
N ALA A 210 -15.15 -14.13 1.22
CA ALA A 210 -16.13 -15.05 0.62
C ALA A 210 -15.54 -15.87 -0.54
N GLN A 211 -14.60 -15.31 -1.31
CA GLN A 211 -14.02 -15.96 -2.49
C GLN A 211 -12.63 -16.55 -2.26
N ALA A 212 -12.05 -16.37 -1.07
CA ALA A 212 -10.70 -16.83 -0.79
C ALA A 212 -10.63 -18.36 -0.71
N LYS A 213 -9.59 -18.92 -1.33
CA LYS A 213 -9.33 -20.37 -1.30
C LYS A 213 -8.26 -20.68 -0.25
N ARG A 214 -8.53 -21.67 0.60
CA ARG A 214 -7.56 -22.12 1.62
C ARG A 214 -6.26 -22.58 0.96
N ILE A 215 -5.12 -22.17 1.53
CA ILE A 215 -3.77 -22.56 1.12
C ILE A 215 -3.34 -23.76 1.97
N PRO A 216 -3.18 -24.97 1.39
CA PRO A 216 -2.75 -26.14 2.15
C PRO A 216 -1.42 -25.93 2.89
N PRO A 217 -1.21 -26.54 4.07
CA PRO A 217 0.04 -26.42 4.83
C PRO A 217 1.28 -26.86 4.04
N LYS A 218 1.13 -27.86 3.16
CA LYS A 218 2.21 -28.38 2.30
C LYS A 218 2.55 -27.46 1.13
N GLN A 219 1.69 -26.51 0.78
CA GLN A 219 1.97 -25.57 -0.31
C GLN A 219 3.06 -24.57 0.12
N ARG A 220 3.94 -24.19 -0.79
CA ARG A 220 4.93 -23.15 -0.50
C ARG A 220 4.31 -21.76 -0.46
N LEU A 221 4.64 -21.00 0.58
CA LEU A 221 4.13 -19.66 0.80
C LEU A 221 5.18 -18.80 1.51
N LEU A 222 5.44 -17.62 0.94
CA LEU A 222 6.13 -16.55 1.63
C LEU A 222 5.17 -15.97 2.68
N VAL A 223 5.56 -15.99 3.95
CA VAL A 223 4.76 -15.49 5.08
C VAL A 223 5.54 -14.44 5.85
N PRO A 224 4.86 -13.46 6.47
CA PRO A 224 5.45 -12.58 7.48
C PRO A 224 6.09 -13.38 8.63
N GLN A 225 7.17 -12.86 9.19
CA GLN A 225 7.87 -13.48 10.31
C GLN A 225 6.96 -13.69 11.54
N ALA A 226 5.96 -12.81 11.73
CA ALA A 226 4.97 -12.90 12.80
C ALA A 226 4.12 -14.17 12.72
N TYR A 227 3.92 -14.75 11.53
CA TYR A 227 3.03 -15.89 11.31
C TYR A 227 3.76 -17.22 11.07
N VAL A 228 5.06 -17.29 11.43
CA VAL A 228 5.85 -18.53 11.34
C VAL A 228 5.55 -19.48 12.49
N LYS A 229 5.41 -18.92 13.70
CA LYS A 229 5.19 -19.68 14.94
C LYS A 229 3.73 -19.59 15.32
N GLY A 230 3.03 -20.72 15.29
CA GLY A 230 1.62 -20.80 15.64
C GLY A 230 0.81 -21.60 14.62
N SER A 231 -0.44 -21.86 14.98
CA SER A 231 -1.41 -22.51 14.11
C SER A 231 -2.26 -21.44 13.43
N PHE A 232 -1.98 -21.20 12.15
CA PHE A 232 -2.68 -20.20 11.35
C PHE A 232 -3.35 -20.82 10.13
N VAL A 233 -4.52 -20.30 9.78
CA VAL A 233 -5.21 -20.65 8.54
C VAL A 233 -4.89 -19.57 7.50
N PHE A 234 -4.27 -19.99 6.40
CA PHE A 234 -3.95 -19.10 5.28
C PHE A 234 -4.95 -19.34 4.15
N SER A 235 -5.48 -18.25 3.60
CA SER A 235 -6.37 -18.27 2.43
C SER A 235 -5.89 -17.26 1.39
N ARG A 236 -6.17 -17.53 0.11
CA ARG A 236 -5.73 -16.69 -1.02
C ARG A 236 -6.92 -16.19 -1.82
N PHE A 237 -6.92 -14.89 -2.09
CA PHE A 237 -7.81 -14.25 -3.06
C PHE A 237 -6.95 -13.52 -4.11
N GLY A 238 -6.87 -14.07 -5.32
CA GLY A 238 -5.93 -13.58 -6.33
C GLY A 238 -4.48 -13.67 -5.82
N THR A 239 -3.83 -12.52 -5.65
CA THR A 239 -2.47 -12.43 -5.10
C THR A 239 -2.44 -12.16 -3.60
N LEU A 240 -3.57 -11.70 -3.02
CA LEU A 240 -3.70 -11.38 -1.61
C LEU A 240 -3.72 -12.65 -0.77
N VAL A 241 -3.08 -12.58 0.39
CA VAL A 241 -3.10 -13.64 1.40
C VAL A 241 -3.75 -13.10 2.66
N LEU A 242 -4.77 -13.84 3.12
CA LEU A 242 -5.52 -13.61 4.33
C LEU A 242 -5.02 -14.61 5.39
N VAL A 243 -4.74 -14.13 6.59
CA VAL A 243 -4.26 -14.94 7.72
C VAL A 243 -5.30 -14.90 8.81
N ALA A 244 -5.87 -16.06 9.14
CA ALA A 244 -6.76 -16.23 10.27
C ALA A 244 -6.08 -17.06 11.37
N ASP A 245 -6.66 -17.01 12.56
CA ASP A 245 -6.30 -17.85 13.68
C ASP A 245 -6.54 -19.35 13.39
N ALA A 246 -6.22 -20.21 14.35
CA ALA A 246 -6.35 -21.66 14.19
C ALA A 246 -7.81 -22.10 13.94
N THR A 247 -8.78 -21.36 14.51
CA THR A 247 -10.21 -21.65 14.37
C THR A 247 -10.80 -21.14 13.06
N GLY A 248 -10.14 -20.16 12.42
CA GLY A 248 -10.66 -19.48 11.24
C GLY A 248 -11.75 -18.44 11.55
N GLN A 249 -12.04 -18.18 12.83
CA GLN A 249 -13.09 -17.25 13.26
C GLN A 249 -12.58 -15.83 13.43
N SER A 250 -11.26 -15.62 13.50
CA SER A 250 -10.67 -14.29 13.61
C SER A 250 -9.61 -14.07 12.54
N LEU A 251 -9.77 -13.02 11.76
CA LEU A 251 -8.73 -12.55 10.84
C LEU A 251 -7.66 -11.84 11.66
N LEU A 252 -6.39 -12.18 11.41
CA LEU A 252 -5.21 -11.66 12.12
C LEU A 252 -4.36 -10.74 11.25
N GLY A 253 -4.54 -10.78 9.93
CA GLY A 253 -3.88 -9.85 9.02
C GLY A 253 -4.02 -10.24 7.56
N CYS A 254 -3.62 -9.29 6.71
CA CYS A 254 -3.63 -9.43 5.26
C CYS A 254 -2.30 -8.95 4.69
N TYR A 255 -1.80 -9.60 3.64
CA TYR A 255 -0.58 -9.17 2.97
C TYR A 255 -0.57 -9.56 1.48
N GLU A 256 0.29 -8.90 0.70
CA GLU A 256 0.36 -9.05 -0.76
C GLU A 256 1.79 -9.45 -1.20
N PRO A 257 2.13 -10.75 -1.22
CA PRO A 257 3.45 -11.22 -1.61
C PRO A 257 3.64 -11.34 -3.14
N GLY A 258 2.63 -11.00 -3.94
CA GLY A 258 2.64 -11.06 -5.40
C GLY A 258 3.41 -9.91 -6.07
N SER A 259 3.47 -9.90 -7.40
CA SER A 259 4.34 -8.98 -8.16
C SER A 259 4.09 -7.49 -7.90
N GLY A 260 2.86 -7.08 -7.59
CA GLY A 260 2.51 -5.69 -7.31
C GLY A 260 2.89 -5.23 -5.90
N GLY A 261 2.86 -6.12 -4.90
CA GLY A 261 3.13 -5.80 -3.50
C GLY A 261 4.45 -6.35 -2.93
N LEU A 262 5.15 -7.26 -3.64
CA LEU A 262 6.33 -7.97 -3.12
C LEU A 262 7.42 -7.03 -2.62
N ARG A 263 7.63 -5.89 -3.30
CA ARG A 263 8.61 -4.89 -2.83
C ARG A 263 8.20 -4.36 -1.47
N GLN A 264 6.98 -3.82 -1.35
CA GLN A 264 6.50 -3.28 -0.08
C GLN A 264 6.53 -4.33 1.03
N PHE A 265 6.12 -5.57 0.72
CA PHE A 265 6.19 -6.70 1.64
C PHE A 265 7.61 -6.95 2.16
N VAL A 266 8.60 -7.02 1.27
CA VAL A 266 10.00 -7.22 1.65
C VAL A 266 10.51 -6.03 2.47
N ASP A 267 10.15 -4.81 2.09
CA ASP A 267 10.58 -3.58 2.76
C ASP A 267 10.05 -3.56 4.21
N ASP A 268 8.78 -3.90 4.41
CA ASP A 268 8.15 -4.00 5.73
C ASP A 268 8.81 -5.07 6.60
N GLU A 269 9.04 -6.27 6.06
CA GLU A 269 9.68 -7.36 6.79
C GLU A 269 11.14 -7.05 7.13
N VAL A 270 11.88 -6.41 6.23
CA VAL A 270 13.26 -5.97 6.48
C VAL A 270 13.30 -4.90 7.57
N GLU A 271 12.35 -3.97 7.61
CA GLU A 271 12.26 -2.97 8.68
C GLU A 271 12.01 -3.63 10.04
N GLN A 272 11.10 -4.62 10.09
CA GLN A 272 10.85 -5.39 11.30
C GLN A 272 12.06 -6.24 11.73
N LEU A 273 12.79 -6.80 10.78
CA LEU A 273 14.04 -7.52 11.04
C LEU A 273 15.19 -6.59 11.44
N GLY A 274 15.25 -5.35 10.96
CA GLY A 274 16.25 -4.37 11.39
C GLY A 274 16.18 -4.08 12.89
N LYS A 275 14.98 -4.15 13.47
CA LYS A 275 14.76 -4.07 14.93
C LYS A 275 15.24 -5.33 15.68
N ARG A 276 15.45 -6.44 14.99
CA ARG A 276 15.82 -7.76 15.53
C ARG A 276 17.09 -8.26 14.85
N ARG A 277 18.26 -7.94 15.41
CA ARG A 277 19.60 -8.28 14.84
C ARG A 277 19.59 -9.64 14.11
N VAL A 278 19.81 -9.61 12.80
CA VAL A 278 20.11 -10.80 12.00
C VAL A 278 21.63 -10.91 11.99
N GLU A 279 22.20 -11.90 12.69
CA GLU A 279 23.64 -12.00 12.95
C GLU A 279 24.54 -11.92 11.71
N ILE A 280 24.02 -12.26 10.53
CA ILE A 280 24.77 -12.33 9.27
C ILE A 280 24.49 -11.10 8.35
N VAL A 281 23.45 -10.33 8.64
CA VAL A 281 22.97 -9.23 7.78
C VAL A 281 22.73 -7.97 8.61
N GLU A 282 23.56 -6.96 8.40
CA GLU A 282 23.30 -5.62 8.92
C GLU A 282 22.35 -4.89 7.99
N LEU A 283 21.07 -4.91 8.35
CA LEU A 283 20.04 -4.18 7.61
C LEU A 283 20.13 -2.70 8.00
N THR A 284 20.52 -1.85 7.04
CA THR A 284 20.58 -0.39 7.24
C THR A 284 19.45 0.25 6.44
N PRO A 285 18.40 0.79 7.08
CA PRO A 285 17.22 1.29 6.37
C PRO A 285 17.43 2.55 5.52
N SER A 286 18.61 3.17 5.54
CA SER A 286 18.81 4.56 5.07
C SER A 286 18.87 4.73 3.55
N ASP A 287 19.22 3.70 2.76
CA ASP A 287 19.34 3.82 1.30
C ASP A 287 18.21 3.08 0.57
N ARG A 288 17.38 3.81 -0.20
CA ARG A 288 16.25 3.25 -0.96
C ARG A 288 16.67 2.13 -1.93
N ARG A 289 17.91 2.13 -2.41
CA ARG A 289 18.42 1.14 -3.40
C ARG A 289 18.90 -0.15 -2.77
N PHE A 290 19.39 -0.10 -1.55
CA PHE A 290 19.99 -1.24 -0.86
C PHE A 290 19.10 -1.72 0.28
N LEU A 291 19.19 -3.01 0.61
CA LEU A 291 18.52 -3.58 1.77
C LEU A 291 19.39 -3.48 3.03
N GLY A 292 20.70 -3.48 2.84
CA GLY A 292 21.69 -3.48 3.91
C GLY A 292 23.03 -4.02 3.43
N THR A 293 23.84 -4.42 4.40
CA THR A 293 25.20 -4.92 4.23
C THR A 293 25.31 -6.34 4.78
N LEU A 294 25.80 -7.26 3.95
CA LEU A 294 26.13 -8.64 4.32
C LEU A 294 27.60 -8.70 4.73
N ARG A 295 27.90 -9.23 5.92
CA ARG A 295 29.28 -9.45 6.36
C ARG A 295 29.64 -10.92 6.14
N LEU A 296 30.51 -11.19 5.16
CA LEU A 296 30.88 -12.55 4.74
C LEU A 296 32.39 -12.66 4.53
N LYS A 297 33.03 -13.67 5.14
CA LYS A 297 34.48 -13.94 4.99
C LYS A 297 35.37 -12.68 5.21
N GLY A 298 35.04 -11.87 6.23
CA GLY A 298 35.76 -10.62 6.52
C GLY A 298 35.52 -9.48 5.53
N LYS A 299 34.64 -9.66 4.53
CA LYS A 299 34.26 -8.63 3.54
C LYS A 299 32.83 -8.15 3.78
N GLN A 300 32.60 -6.89 3.42
CA GLN A 300 31.27 -6.27 3.47
C GLN A 300 30.70 -6.16 2.06
N TYR A 301 29.53 -6.75 1.83
CA TYR A 301 28.82 -6.72 0.56
C TYR A 301 27.53 -5.90 0.70
N ARG A 302 27.35 -4.87 -0.12
CA ARG A 302 26.10 -4.11 -0.14
C ARG A 302 25.04 -4.88 -0.92
N LEU A 303 23.94 -5.28 -0.30
CA LEU A 303 22.89 -6.05 -0.96
C LEU A 303 21.88 -5.11 -1.62
N HIS A 304 21.84 -5.10 -2.96
CA HIS A 304 20.86 -4.31 -3.69
C HIS A 304 19.46 -4.95 -3.59
N ARG A 305 18.42 -4.12 -3.43
CA ARG A 305 17.03 -4.56 -3.27
C ARG A 305 16.55 -5.42 -4.44
N LYS A 306 16.89 -5.01 -5.66
CA LYS A 306 16.59 -5.78 -6.88
C LYS A 306 17.14 -7.21 -6.82
N ALA A 307 18.40 -7.39 -6.41
CA ALA A 307 19.06 -8.68 -6.36
C ALA A 307 18.36 -9.62 -5.39
N PHE A 308 18.00 -9.11 -4.21
CA PHE A 308 17.27 -9.91 -3.23
C PHE A 308 15.84 -10.26 -3.68
N LEU A 309 15.12 -9.32 -4.31
CA LEU A 309 13.81 -9.61 -4.88
C LEU A 309 13.88 -10.71 -5.95
N GLU A 310 14.98 -10.84 -6.69
CA GLU A 310 15.19 -11.97 -7.61
C GLU A 310 15.31 -13.30 -6.85
N VAL A 311 16.04 -13.34 -5.73
CA VAL A 311 16.13 -14.52 -4.86
C VAL A 311 14.75 -14.92 -4.32
N VAL A 312 13.96 -13.96 -3.82
CA VAL A 312 12.62 -14.23 -3.28
C VAL A 312 11.67 -14.78 -4.37
N ARG A 313 11.77 -14.27 -5.61
CA ARG A 313 10.99 -14.80 -6.73
C ARG A 313 11.43 -16.22 -7.13
N GLU A 314 12.71 -16.53 -7.00
CA GLU A 314 13.25 -17.86 -7.28
C GLU A 314 13.04 -18.86 -6.13
N ALA A 315 12.81 -18.42 -4.88
CA ALA A 315 12.58 -19.31 -3.74
C ALA A 315 11.47 -20.34 -3.99
N GLY A 316 10.42 -19.92 -4.71
CA GLY A 316 9.32 -20.80 -5.10
C GLY A 316 9.57 -21.66 -6.34
N ARG A 317 10.64 -21.47 -7.10
CA ARG A 317 10.89 -22.09 -8.43
C ARG A 317 12.19 -22.90 -8.48
N SER A 318 13.22 -22.40 -7.82
CA SER A 318 14.54 -22.97 -7.73
C SER A 318 14.53 -24.31 -6.99
N PRO A 319 15.00 -25.42 -7.59
CA PRO A 319 15.14 -26.70 -6.90
C PRO A 319 16.09 -26.62 -5.69
N SER A 320 17.17 -25.83 -5.80
CA SER A 320 18.16 -25.69 -4.74
C SER A 320 17.60 -24.94 -3.53
N LEU A 321 16.85 -23.85 -3.73
CA LEU A 321 16.19 -23.15 -2.62
C LEU A 321 15.01 -23.93 -2.06
N ARG A 322 14.21 -24.61 -2.91
CA ARG A 322 13.09 -25.43 -2.44
C ARG A 322 13.55 -26.49 -1.43
N ARG A 323 14.68 -27.15 -1.65
CA ARG A 323 15.17 -28.18 -0.72
C ARG A 323 15.55 -27.64 0.65
N LYS A 324 15.97 -26.38 0.74
CA LYS A 324 16.48 -25.77 1.97
C LYS A 324 15.43 -24.95 2.72
N LEU A 325 14.54 -24.29 1.98
CA LEU A 325 13.50 -23.47 2.57
C LEU A 325 12.32 -24.32 3.05
N PRO A 326 11.74 -24.02 4.21
CA PRO A 326 10.49 -24.63 4.66
C PRO A 326 9.32 -24.31 3.71
N ASN A 327 8.19 -25.02 3.86
CA ASN A 327 7.00 -24.72 3.07
C ASN A 327 6.43 -23.34 3.39
N ARG A 328 6.46 -22.94 4.66
CA ARG A 328 6.18 -21.56 5.08
C ARG A 328 7.51 -20.90 5.36
N TYR A 329 7.98 -20.08 4.43
CA TYR A 329 9.28 -19.43 4.51
C TYR A 329 9.10 -17.92 4.60
N THR A 330 10.10 -17.22 5.15
CA THR A 330 10.07 -15.77 5.34
C THR A 330 11.15 -15.05 4.54
N VAL A 331 11.12 -13.72 4.59
CA VAL A 331 12.21 -12.86 4.13
C VAL A 331 13.52 -13.19 4.86
N ARG A 332 13.46 -13.50 6.17
CA ARG A 332 14.63 -13.92 6.95
C ARG A 332 15.23 -15.21 6.41
N ASP A 333 14.40 -16.22 6.12
CA ASP A 333 14.90 -17.49 5.57
C ASP A 333 15.57 -17.29 4.21
N CYS A 334 14.99 -16.43 3.36
CA CYS A 334 15.59 -16.07 2.07
C CYS A 334 16.94 -15.34 2.24
N LEU A 335 17.07 -14.45 3.22
CA LEU A 335 18.31 -13.74 3.52
C LEU A 335 19.40 -14.70 4.01
N LEU A 336 19.05 -15.62 4.91
CA LEU A 336 19.98 -16.63 5.42
C LEU A 336 20.46 -17.56 4.30
N GLU A 337 19.55 -18.02 3.44
CA GLU A 337 19.93 -18.84 2.30
C GLU A 337 20.78 -18.09 1.28
N LEU A 338 20.46 -16.82 0.99
CA LEU A 338 21.32 -15.98 0.16
C LEU A 338 22.73 -15.85 0.76
N ALA A 339 22.83 -15.59 2.06
CA ALA A 339 24.12 -15.47 2.75
C ALA A 339 24.91 -16.79 2.69
N ASN A 340 24.24 -17.94 2.86
CA ASN A 340 24.84 -19.26 2.72
C ASN A 340 25.37 -19.51 1.31
N LEU A 341 24.60 -19.16 0.27
CA LEU A 341 25.03 -19.28 -1.13
C LEU A 341 26.24 -18.39 -1.42
N LEU A 342 26.25 -17.14 -0.94
CA LEU A 342 27.37 -16.21 -1.12
C LEU A 342 28.61 -16.63 -0.32
N LYS A 343 28.44 -17.20 0.88
CA LYS A 343 29.55 -17.76 1.68
C LYS A 343 30.24 -18.91 0.93
N GLY A 344 29.48 -19.72 0.21
CA GLY A 344 30.03 -20.79 -0.64
C GLY A 344 30.58 -20.32 -1.98
N ALA A 345 30.28 -19.10 -2.41
CA ALA A 345 30.58 -18.65 -3.77
C ALA A 345 32.05 -18.27 -3.98
N ASP A 346 32.53 -18.60 -5.18
CA ASP A 346 33.87 -18.27 -5.66
C ASP A 346 33.80 -17.28 -6.82
N TRP A 347 34.89 -16.52 -7.02
CA TRP A 347 34.98 -15.57 -8.12
C TRP A 347 35.19 -16.30 -9.44
N VAL A 348 34.37 -15.95 -10.43
CA VAL A 348 34.49 -16.50 -11.79
C VAL A 348 34.58 -15.36 -12.80
N TYR A 349 35.51 -15.47 -13.73
CA TYR A 349 35.68 -14.50 -14.82
C TYR A 349 34.76 -14.84 -16.00
N LEU A 350 34.26 -13.80 -16.68
CA LEU A 350 33.27 -13.92 -17.77
C LEU A 350 33.73 -14.81 -18.94
N LYS A 351 35.03 -15.01 -19.14
CA LYS A 351 35.57 -15.92 -20.18
C LYS A 351 35.21 -17.39 -19.91
N ASP A 352 35.00 -17.77 -18.66
CA ASP A 352 34.75 -19.18 -18.26
C ASP A 352 33.24 -19.50 -18.19
N VAL A 353 32.38 -18.49 -18.20
CA VAL A 353 30.93 -18.64 -18.08
C VAL A 353 30.30 -18.47 -19.46
N GLY A 354 30.37 -19.53 -20.27
CA GLY A 354 29.88 -19.60 -21.65
C GLY A 354 28.64 -18.72 -21.94
N GLU A 355 28.80 -17.83 -22.91
CA GLU A 355 27.86 -16.78 -23.27
C GLU A 355 26.42 -17.29 -23.43
N THR A 356 25.55 -16.87 -22.52
CA THR A 356 24.09 -16.99 -22.68
C THR A 356 23.37 -15.65 -22.42
N THR A 357 24.10 -14.55 -22.25
CA THR A 357 23.53 -13.21 -22.04
C THR A 357 23.78 -12.21 -23.18
N ALA A 358 24.22 -12.66 -24.36
CA ALA A 358 24.47 -11.81 -25.51
C ALA A 358 23.19 -11.33 -26.25
N LYS A 359 22.18 -10.84 -25.52
CA LYS A 359 21.00 -10.17 -26.10
C LYS A 359 20.72 -8.77 -25.53
N ALA A 360 21.69 -8.14 -24.87
CA ALA A 360 21.56 -6.76 -24.42
C ALA A 360 22.68 -5.88 -24.98
N GLY A 361 22.38 -5.14 -26.04
CA GLY A 361 23.12 -3.95 -26.48
C GLY A 361 24.46 -4.20 -27.18
N LYS A 362 24.44 -4.21 -28.51
CA LYS A 362 25.63 -3.89 -29.33
C LYS A 362 26.11 -2.49 -28.91
N ASN A 363 27.38 -2.34 -28.54
CA ASN A 363 28.12 -1.09 -28.20
C ASN A 363 28.56 -0.85 -26.74
N ARG A 364 28.49 -1.83 -25.82
CA ARG A 364 29.27 -1.74 -24.58
C ARG A 364 30.49 -2.66 -24.64
N LYS A 365 31.71 -2.08 -24.60
CA LYS A 365 32.94 -2.84 -24.32
C LYS A 365 32.66 -3.77 -23.14
N PRO A 366 33.02 -5.06 -23.19
CA PRO A 366 32.79 -5.99 -22.09
C PRO A 366 33.61 -5.51 -20.91
N SER A 367 33.02 -4.68 -20.04
CA SER A 367 33.59 -4.47 -18.72
C SER A 367 33.70 -5.85 -18.09
N GLN A 368 34.89 -6.20 -17.61
CA GLN A 368 35.15 -7.45 -16.89
C GLN A 368 34.30 -7.45 -15.61
N LYS A 369 32.99 -7.68 -15.74
CA LYS A 369 32.08 -7.78 -14.61
C LYS A 369 32.45 -9.05 -13.89
N ARG A 370 33.13 -8.89 -12.76
CA ARG A 370 33.38 -9.97 -11.83
C ARG A 370 32.02 -10.54 -11.39
N ARG A 371 31.93 -11.85 -11.32
CA ARG A 371 30.74 -12.56 -10.84
C ARG A 371 31.17 -13.51 -9.74
N LEU A 372 30.31 -13.70 -8.76
CA LEU A 372 30.43 -14.80 -7.82
C LEU A 372 29.55 -15.95 -8.32
N GLN A 373 30.03 -17.19 -8.19
CA GLN A 373 29.29 -18.38 -8.57
C GLN A 373 29.30 -19.40 -7.44
N PHE A 374 28.14 -20.01 -7.18
CA PHE A 374 28.01 -21.17 -6.30
C PHE A 374 27.06 -22.19 -6.93
N GLY A 375 27.60 -23.31 -7.42
CA GLY A 375 26.83 -24.29 -8.19
C GLY A 375 26.09 -23.62 -9.36
N PRO A 376 24.74 -23.72 -9.43
CA PRO A 376 23.96 -23.09 -10.49
C PRO A 376 23.72 -21.59 -10.26
N TRP A 377 24.04 -21.03 -9.10
CA TRP A 377 23.77 -19.64 -8.78
C TRP A 377 24.87 -18.70 -9.29
N LEU A 378 24.46 -17.60 -9.91
CA LEU A 378 25.31 -16.50 -10.33
C LEU A 378 24.89 -15.21 -9.63
N PHE A 379 25.86 -14.51 -9.07
CA PHE A 379 25.69 -13.21 -8.43
C PHE A 379 26.46 -12.16 -9.22
N GLU A 380 25.75 -11.13 -9.67
CA GLU A 380 26.36 -9.99 -10.34
C GLU A 380 26.86 -9.00 -9.30
N THR A 381 28.17 -8.73 -9.33
CA THR A 381 28.77 -7.75 -8.43
C THR A 381 28.94 -6.42 -9.15
N GLY A 382 28.45 -5.34 -8.55
CA GLY A 382 28.70 -3.97 -8.98
C GLY A 382 29.95 -3.38 -8.32
N GLU A 383 30.07 -2.06 -8.40
CA GLU A 383 31.13 -1.30 -7.72
C GLU A 383 31.01 -1.48 -6.18
N ASN A 384 32.13 -1.35 -5.48
CA ASN A 384 32.20 -1.38 -4.01
C ASN A 384 31.56 -2.65 -3.38
N PHE A 385 31.83 -3.83 -3.96
CA PHE A 385 31.32 -5.12 -3.48
C PHE A 385 29.77 -5.18 -3.36
N SER A 386 29.05 -4.43 -4.19
CA SER A 386 27.59 -4.50 -4.22
C SER A 386 27.10 -5.75 -4.94
N ILE A 387 26.11 -6.45 -4.39
CA ILE A 387 25.40 -7.53 -5.09
C ILE A 387 24.17 -6.91 -5.77
N VAL A 388 24.22 -6.78 -7.10
CA VAL A 388 23.21 -6.04 -7.89
C VAL A 388 22.25 -6.94 -8.67
N GLY A 389 22.55 -8.22 -8.79
CA GLY A 389 21.68 -9.23 -9.39
C GLY A 389 21.98 -10.63 -8.87
N CYS A 390 20.95 -11.48 -8.80
CA CYS A 390 21.02 -12.86 -8.33
C CYS A 390 20.16 -13.75 -9.22
N ARG A 391 20.71 -14.83 -9.78
CA ARG A 391 19.92 -15.78 -10.57
C ARG A 391 20.48 -17.20 -10.52
N GLU A 392 19.58 -18.17 -10.54
CA GLU A 392 19.95 -19.56 -10.81
C GLU A 392 20.04 -19.77 -12.34
N ARG A 393 21.15 -20.33 -12.82
CA ARG A 393 21.27 -20.77 -14.22
C ARG A 393 20.26 -21.88 -14.45
N LYS A 394 19.27 -21.61 -15.28
CA LYS A 394 18.47 -22.68 -15.88
C LYS A 394 19.42 -23.56 -16.67
N LYS A 395 19.49 -24.86 -16.35
CA LYS A 395 20.17 -25.82 -17.23
C LYS A 395 19.56 -25.61 -18.62
N SER A 396 20.33 -25.09 -19.58
CA SER A 396 19.84 -24.97 -20.94
C SER A 396 19.58 -26.39 -21.42
N GLY A 397 18.33 -26.70 -21.76
CA GLY A 397 17.98 -27.95 -22.44
C GLY A 397 18.73 -28.14 -23.78
N ASP A 398 19.43 -27.11 -24.25
CA ASP A 398 20.26 -27.13 -25.45
C ASP A 398 21.56 -27.91 -25.31
N ALA A 399 22.09 -28.13 -24.09
CA ALA A 399 23.25 -29.00 -23.92
C ALA A 399 22.91 -30.46 -24.27
N SER A 400 21.73 -30.93 -23.85
CA SER A 400 21.22 -32.27 -24.18
C SER A 400 20.86 -32.41 -25.66
N LYS A 401 20.35 -31.34 -26.31
CA LYS A 401 20.12 -31.34 -27.77
C LYS A 401 21.42 -31.34 -28.59
N ARG A 402 22.48 -30.68 -28.13
CA ARG A 402 23.80 -30.70 -28.79
C ARG A 402 24.49 -32.05 -28.65
N GLU A 403 24.30 -32.73 -27.53
CA GLU A 403 24.86 -34.07 -27.30
C GLU A 403 24.11 -35.14 -28.11
N ASN A 404 22.77 -35.05 -28.21
CA ASN A 404 21.99 -35.91 -29.11
C ASN A 404 22.29 -35.65 -30.59
N ARG A 405 22.59 -34.42 -31.01
CA ARG A 405 23.03 -34.13 -32.38
C ARG A 405 24.44 -34.61 -32.69
N ARG A 406 25.31 -34.76 -31.69
CA ARG A 406 26.64 -35.38 -31.86
C ARG A 406 26.55 -36.90 -31.96
N LYS A 407 25.66 -37.54 -31.20
CA LYS A 407 25.39 -38.99 -31.28
C LYS A 407 24.65 -39.44 -32.55
N LEU A 408 24.05 -38.50 -33.29
CA LEU A 408 23.39 -38.77 -34.58
C LEU A 408 24.29 -38.43 -35.79
N ARG A 409 25.55 -38.06 -35.57
CA ARG A 409 26.53 -37.68 -36.61
C ARG A 409 27.86 -38.42 -36.53
N GLY A 410 28.00 -39.34 -35.59
CA GLY A 410 28.97 -40.44 -35.63
C GLY A 410 28.19 -41.72 -35.73
#